data_AF-A0A6A4CBH0-F1
#
_entry.id   AF-A0A6A4CBH0-F1
#
_cell.length_a   1.000
_cell.length_b   1.000
_cell.length_c   1.000
_cell.angle_alpha   90.00
_cell.angle_beta   90.00
_cell.angle_gamma   90.00
#
_symmetry.space_group_name_H-M   'P 1'
#
loop_
_entity.id
_entity.type
_entity.pdbx_description
1 polymer ?
#
loop_
_entity_poly.entity_id
_entity_poly.type
_entity_poly.pdbx_seq_one_letter_code
_entity_poly.pdbx_strand_id
1 'polypeptide(L)'
;MDRSKFHKRAIIRMAEACPSMTQSELVAWARKKFKLRAKPSRNAISDIMKNAESIMSATYGDDSQHKPTPPPLEMRLAAWNIDMERRNICLSRELVIGIGLQFGRIGLRWRRTSPDLSRR
;
A
#
# COMPACT_ATOMS: atom_id res chain seq x y z
N MET A 1 -14.03 -8.07 -6.18
CA MET A 1 -13.46 -9.40 -5.89
C MET A 1 -12.06 -9.46 -6.50
N ASP A 2 -11.02 -9.58 -5.67
CA ASP A 2 -9.64 -9.56 -6.16
C ASP A 2 -9.29 -10.86 -6.92
N ARG A 3 -9.24 -10.76 -8.25
CA ARG A 3 -8.88 -11.86 -9.16
C ARG A 3 -7.45 -12.37 -8.90
N SER A 4 -6.55 -11.51 -8.41
CA SER A 4 -5.16 -11.87 -8.11
C SER A 4 -5.09 -12.87 -6.95
N LYS A 5 -5.79 -12.58 -5.85
CA LYS A 5 -5.94 -13.48 -4.70
C LYS A 5 -6.49 -14.84 -5.09
N PHE A 6 -7.53 -14.87 -5.93
CA PHE A 6 -8.12 -16.13 -6.41
C PHE A 6 -7.13 -16.97 -7.23
N HIS A 7 -6.39 -16.36 -8.16
CA HIS A 7 -5.41 -17.08 -8.99
C HIS A 7 -4.30 -17.71 -8.14
N LYS A 8 -3.73 -16.96 -7.19
CA LYS A 8 -2.68 -17.47 -6.30
C LYS A 8 -3.15 -18.67 -5.48
N ARG A 9 -4.37 -18.60 -4.93
CA ARG A 9 -4.95 -19.70 -4.16
C ARG A 9 -5.20 -20.95 -5.00
N ALA A 10 -5.69 -20.78 -6.22
CA ALA A 10 -5.91 -21.90 -7.12
C ALA A 10 -4.60 -22.58 -7.55
N ILE A 11 -3.50 -21.82 -7.69
CA ILE A 11 -2.16 -22.39 -7.94
C ILE A 11 -1.69 -23.24 -6.76
N ILE A 12 -1.84 -22.76 -5.52
CA ILE A 12 -1.47 -23.50 -4.31
C ILE A 12 -2.25 -24.82 -4.23
N ARG A 13 -3.57 -24.77 -4.41
CA ARG A 13 -4.42 -25.98 -4.40
C ARG A 13 -4.03 -26.99 -5.49
N MET A 14 -3.63 -26.51 -6.66
CA MET A 14 -3.16 -27.39 -7.75
C MET A 14 -1.82 -28.05 -7.40
N ALA A 15 -0.91 -27.31 -6.78
CA ALA A 15 0.38 -27.85 -6.33
C ALA A 15 0.21 -28.89 -5.20
N GLU A 16 -0.72 -28.67 -4.27
CA GLU A 16 -1.08 -29.63 -3.22
C GLU A 16 -1.75 -30.89 -3.79
N ALA A 17 -2.66 -30.73 -4.76
CA ALA A 17 -3.36 -31.84 -5.39
C ALA A 17 -2.44 -32.70 -6.29
N CYS A 18 -1.39 -32.11 -6.86
CA CYS A 18 -0.47 -32.78 -7.79
C CYS A 18 0.99 -32.42 -7.44
N PRO A 19 1.57 -33.01 -6.38
CA PRO A 19 2.93 -32.71 -5.95
C PRO A 19 4.01 -33.16 -6.93
N SER A 20 3.67 -34.06 -7.87
CA SER A 20 4.55 -34.47 -8.98
C SER A 20 4.70 -33.42 -10.07
N MET A 21 3.82 -32.40 -10.09
CA MET A 21 3.83 -31.35 -11.10
C MET A 21 4.98 -30.38 -10.84
N THR A 22 5.84 -30.19 -11.85
CA THR A 22 6.97 -29.28 -11.75
C THR A 22 6.50 -27.81 -11.79
N GLN A 23 7.33 -26.90 -11.26
CA GLN A 23 7.04 -25.45 -11.32
C GLN A 23 6.80 -24.95 -12.76
N SER A 24 7.51 -25.51 -13.75
CA SER A 24 7.33 -25.12 -15.16
C SER A 24 5.96 -25.49 -15.70
N GLU A 25 5.44 -26.65 -15.27
CA GLU A 25 4.12 -27.11 -15.62
C GLU A 25 3.05 -26.29 -14.89
N LEU A 26 3.25 -25.96 -13.62
CA LEU A 26 2.35 -25.06 -12.88
C LEU A 26 2.25 -23.67 -13.54
N VAL A 27 3.36 -23.13 -14.05
CA VAL A 27 3.36 -21.89 -14.85
C VAL A 27 2.49 -22.04 -16.11
N ALA A 28 2.68 -23.14 -16.85
CA ALA A 28 1.95 -23.40 -18.09
C ALA A 28 0.45 -23.60 -17.83
N TRP A 29 0.12 -24.35 -16.78
CA TRP A 29 -1.23 -24.58 -16.29
C TRP A 29 -1.89 -23.28 -15.87
N ALA A 30 -1.23 -22.45 -15.06
CA ALA A 30 -1.78 -21.17 -14.59
C ALA A 30 -2.06 -20.22 -15.76
N ARG A 31 -1.14 -20.14 -16.73
CA ARG A 31 -1.35 -19.34 -17.95
C ARG A 31 -2.58 -19.83 -18.73
N LYS A 32 -2.71 -21.14 -18.92
CA LYS A 32 -3.83 -21.75 -19.67
C LYS A 32 -5.16 -21.60 -18.92
N LYS A 33 -5.17 -21.86 -17.61
CA LYS A 33 -6.37 -21.83 -16.75
C LYS A 33 -6.95 -20.43 -16.60
N PHE A 34 -6.09 -19.43 -16.36
CA PHE A 34 -6.52 -18.05 -16.11
C PHE A 34 -6.45 -17.16 -17.36
N LYS A 35 -6.10 -17.73 -18.53
CA LYS A 35 -5.95 -17.01 -19.81
C LYS A 35 -5.08 -15.74 -19.66
N LEU A 36 -3.97 -15.86 -18.93
CA LEU A 36 -3.08 -14.73 -18.65
C LEU A 36 -2.41 -14.26 -19.95
N ARG A 37 -2.40 -12.94 -20.19
CA ARG A 37 -1.73 -12.32 -21.34
C ARG A 37 -0.24 -12.66 -21.37
N ALA A 38 0.41 -12.58 -20.21
CA ALA A 38 1.82 -12.91 -20.02
C ALA A 38 1.98 -14.22 -19.24
N LYS A 39 3.02 -14.98 -19.59
CA LYS A 39 3.42 -16.16 -18.83
C LYS A 39 3.94 -15.70 -17.46
N PRO A 40 3.41 -16.21 -16.33
CA PRO A 40 3.96 -15.90 -15.03
C PRO A 40 5.40 -16.43 -14.93
N SER A 41 6.28 -15.69 -14.26
CA SER A 41 7.65 -16.11 -14.08
C SER A 41 7.72 -17.33 -13.14
N ARG A 42 8.76 -18.15 -13.30
CA ARG A 42 9.01 -19.27 -12.37
C ARG A 42 9.20 -18.77 -10.94
N ASN A 43 9.86 -17.62 -10.79
CA ASN A 43 10.06 -16.95 -9.51
C ASN A 43 8.72 -16.58 -8.86
N ALA A 44 7.76 -16.05 -9.64
CA ALA A 44 6.44 -15.73 -9.12
C ALA A 44 5.70 -16.96 -8.56
N ILE A 45 5.81 -18.13 -9.21
CA ILE A 45 5.23 -19.37 -8.67
C ILE A 45 5.96 -19.81 -7.38
N SER A 46 7.28 -19.71 -7.35
CA SER A 46 8.08 -19.99 -6.14
C SER A 46 7.65 -19.08 -4.98
N ASP A 47 7.51 -17.77 -5.22
CA ASP A 47 7.09 -16.80 -4.22
C ASP A 47 5.65 -17.06 -3.74
N ILE A 48 4.75 -17.46 -4.65
CA ILE A 48 3.39 -17.87 -4.28
C ILE A 48 3.42 -19.11 -3.36
N MET A 49 4.23 -20.12 -3.67
CA MET A 49 4.31 -21.33 -2.85
C MET A 49 4.97 -21.05 -1.50
N LYS A 50 6.02 -20.25 -1.44
CA LYS A 50 6.67 -19.84 -0.17
C LYS A 50 5.72 -19.09 0.76
N ASN A 51 4.83 -18.29 0.19
CA ASN A 51 3.84 -17.52 0.94
C ASN A 51 2.48 -18.22 1.02
N ALA A 52 2.42 -19.54 0.79
CA ALA A 52 1.14 -20.27 0.66
C ALA A 52 0.23 -20.13 1.89
N GLU A 53 0.80 -20.28 3.09
CA GLU A 53 0.07 -20.12 4.36
C GLU A 53 -0.53 -18.71 4.49
N SER A 54 0.28 -17.69 4.22
CA SER A 54 -0.16 -16.29 4.21
C SER A 54 -1.26 -16.06 3.18
N ILE A 55 -1.11 -16.58 1.96
CA ILE A 55 -2.09 -16.42 0.86
C ILE A 55 -3.44 -17.11 1.17
N MET A 56 -3.39 -18.25 1.86
CA MET A 56 -4.59 -19.00 2.27
C MET A 56 -5.30 -18.40 3.47
N SER A 57 -4.60 -17.62 4.30
CA SER A 57 -5.21 -16.92 5.44
C SER A 57 -6.43 -16.07 5.04
N ALA A 58 -7.40 -15.95 5.95
CA ALA A 58 -8.59 -15.14 5.70
C ALA A 58 -8.24 -13.66 5.43
N THR A 59 -7.23 -13.16 6.13
CA THR A 59 -6.71 -11.78 6.12
C THR A 59 -5.85 -11.44 4.90
N TYR A 60 -5.52 -12.39 4.02
CA TYR A 60 -4.71 -12.10 2.84
C TYR A 60 -5.41 -11.14 1.88
N GLY A 61 -4.77 -10.03 1.47
CA GLY A 61 -5.41 -9.02 0.63
C GLY A 61 -6.40 -8.13 1.39
N ASP A 62 -6.47 -8.27 2.71
CA ASP A 62 -7.01 -7.23 3.61
C ASP A 62 -5.91 -6.23 4.01
N ASP A 63 -4.89 -6.10 3.14
CA ASP A 63 -3.82 -5.12 3.23
C ASP A 63 -4.41 -3.73 2.97
N SER A 64 -5.18 -3.27 3.95
CA SER A 64 -5.55 -1.90 4.26
C SER A 64 -4.32 -1.00 4.49
N GLN A 65 -3.12 -1.45 4.06
CA GLN A 65 -1.85 -0.73 4.07
C GLN A 65 -1.64 0.10 2.80
N HIS A 66 -2.71 0.47 2.10
CA HIS A 66 -2.65 1.74 1.39
C HIS A 66 -2.36 2.80 2.47
N LYS A 67 -1.09 3.23 2.55
CA LYS A 67 -0.77 4.49 3.23
C LYS A 67 -1.79 5.49 2.67
N PRO A 68 -2.59 6.16 3.53
CA PRO A 68 -3.51 7.15 3.04
C PRO A 68 -2.69 8.11 2.18
N THR A 69 -3.10 8.28 0.93
CA THR A 69 -2.55 9.33 0.09
C THR A 69 -2.61 10.60 0.94
N PRO A 70 -1.46 11.27 1.20
CA PRO A 70 -1.48 12.44 2.03
C PRO A 70 -2.51 13.42 1.44
N PRO A 71 -3.36 14.03 2.26
CA PRO A 71 -4.40 14.93 1.76
C PRO A 71 -3.76 16.00 0.86
N PRO A 72 -4.49 16.50 -0.15
CA PRO A 72 -4.00 17.56 -1.03
C PRO A 72 -3.37 18.70 -0.23
N LEU A 73 -2.34 19.32 -0.80
CA LEU A 73 -1.59 20.39 -0.14
C LEU A 73 -2.52 21.48 0.41
N GLU A 74 -3.59 21.80 -0.30
CA GLU A 74 -4.62 22.77 0.09
C GLU A 74 -5.31 22.39 1.41
N MET A 75 -5.67 21.12 1.63
CA MET A 75 -6.26 20.67 2.90
C MET A 75 -5.25 20.73 4.05
N ARG A 76 -3.98 20.42 3.78
CA ARG A 76 -2.92 20.49 4.78
C ARG A 76 -2.64 21.94 5.18
N LEU A 77 -2.64 22.86 4.23
CA LEU A 77 -2.52 24.30 4.47
C LEU A 77 -3.73 24.85 5.21
N ALA A 78 -4.95 24.42 4.87
CA ALA A 78 -6.17 24.84 5.57
C ALA A 78 -6.16 24.38 7.05
N ALA A 79 -5.80 23.13 7.31
CA ALA A 79 -5.68 22.62 8.69
C ALA A 79 -4.60 23.36 9.48
N TRP A 80 -3.48 23.70 8.84
CA TRP A 80 -2.43 24.50 9.46
C TRP A 80 -2.87 25.94 9.73
N ASN A 81 -3.61 26.57 8.81
CA ASN A 81 -4.16 27.91 9.01
C ASN A 81 -5.08 27.95 10.24
N ILE A 82 -6.00 26.97 10.35
CA ILE A 82 -6.91 26.85 11.51
C ILE A 82 -6.11 26.69 12.82
N ASP A 83 -5.04 25.89 12.83
CA ASP A 83 -4.18 25.72 14.01
C ASP A 83 -3.42 27.01 14.38
N MET A 84 -2.99 27.80 13.39
CA MET A 84 -2.31 29.08 13.59
C MET A 84 -3.26 30.19 14.06
N GLU A 85 -4.48 30.24 13.50
CA GLU A 85 -5.56 31.12 13.95
C GLU A 85 -5.92 30.83 15.42
N ARG A 86 -5.99 29.56 15.82
CA ARG A 86 -6.21 29.16 17.22
C ARG A 86 -5.08 29.58 18.16
N ARG A 87 -3.86 29.77 17.63
CA ARG A 87 -2.68 30.25 18.38
C ARG A 87 -2.52 31.77 18.30
N ASN A 88 -3.46 32.47 17.66
CA ASN A 88 -3.48 33.92 17.47
C ASN A 88 -2.22 34.46 16.77
N ILE A 89 -1.65 33.66 15.86
CA ILE A 89 -0.48 34.06 15.06
C ILE A 89 -1.00 34.65 13.75
N CYS A 90 -0.78 35.95 13.54
CA CYS A 90 -1.12 36.61 12.28
C CYS A 90 -0.24 36.10 11.14
N LEU A 91 -0.85 35.34 10.21
CA LEU A 91 -0.16 34.86 9.03
C LEU A 91 -0.06 35.99 8.00
N SER A 92 1.14 36.56 7.83
CA SER A 92 1.39 37.44 6.69
C SER A 92 1.40 36.63 5.39
N ARG A 93 0.99 37.26 4.28
CA ARG A 93 1.00 36.64 2.94
C ARG A 93 2.37 36.02 2.59
N GLU A 94 3.45 36.66 3.05
CA GLU A 94 4.82 36.21 2.85
C GLU A 94 5.13 34.92 3.62
N LEU A 95 4.63 34.78 4.84
CA LEU A 95 4.79 33.58 5.66
C LEU A 95 4.07 32.37 5.06
N VAL A 96 2.85 32.58 4.54
CA VAL A 96 2.07 31.52 3.86
C VAL A 96 2.76 31.05 2.57
N ILE A 97 3.30 31.97 1.78
CA ILE A 97 4.04 31.64 0.55
C ILE A 97 5.34 30.88 0.87
N GLY A 98 6.11 31.34 1.86
CA GLY A 98 7.36 30.68 2.27
C GLY A 98 7.16 29.25 2.77
N ILE A 99 6.05 29.01 3.47
CA ILE A 99 5.71 27.69 4.02
C ILE A 99 5.17 26.75 2.94
N GLY A 100 4.36 27.24 2.00
CA GLY A 100 3.94 26.46 0.82
C GLY A 100 5.13 25.94 0.00
N LEU A 101 6.18 26.74 -0.16
CA LEU A 101 7.43 26.34 -0.83
C LEU A 101 8.23 25.29 -0.04
N GLN A 102 8.26 25.37 1.30
CA GLN A 102 8.86 24.32 2.14
C GLN A 102 8.07 23.00 2.08
N PHE A 103 6.74 23.06 2.12
CA PHE A 103 5.90 21.86 2.01
C PHE A 103 5.98 21.18 0.65
N GLY A 104 6.16 21.94 -0.44
CA GLY A 104 6.41 21.40 -1.78
C GLY A 104 7.78 20.71 -1.94
N ARG A 105 8.80 21.14 -1.18
CA ARG A 105 10.15 20.54 -1.21
C ARG A 105 10.33 19.38 -0.22
N ILE A 106 9.50 19.28 0.81
CA ILE A 106 9.67 18.33 1.92
C ILE A 106 8.45 17.41 2.02
N GLY A 107 8.37 16.45 1.09
CA GLY A 107 7.43 15.33 1.19
C GLY A 107 7.75 14.33 2.32
N LEU A 108 8.75 14.56 3.18
CA LEU A 108 9.33 13.49 4.02
C LEU A 108 9.79 13.88 5.44
N ARG A 109 9.24 14.90 6.11
CA ARG A 109 9.60 15.14 7.53
C ARG A 109 8.49 15.73 8.40
N TRP A 110 7.36 15.05 8.49
CA TRP A 110 6.48 15.16 9.66
C TRP A 110 6.47 13.81 10.38
N ARG A 111 7.60 13.49 11.00
CA ARG A 111 7.66 12.51 12.09
C ARG A 111 8.44 13.17 13.21
N ARG A 112 7.76 13.34 14.36
CA ARG A 112 8.29 13.77 15.66
C ARG A 112 8.34 15.29 15.87
N THR A 113 7.21 15.86 16.29
CA THR A 113 7.06 16.84 17.40
C THR A 113 5.57 17.22 17.49
N SER A 114 4.72 16.26 17.85
CA SER A 114 3.47 16.60 18.53
C SER A 114 3.83 16.78 20.00
N PRO A 115 3.66 17.97 20.59
CA PRO A 115 3.55 18.05 22.04
C PRO A 115 2.27 17.30 22.41
N ASP A 116 2.44 16.29 23.25
CA ASP A 116 1.36 15.58 23.91
C ASP A 116 0.50 16.59 24.69
N LEU A 117 -0.68 16.92 24.15
CA LEU A 117 -1.72 17.63 24.88
C LEU A 117 -2.66 16.60 25.52
N SER A 118 -2.10 15.79 26.39
CA SER A 118 -2.81 15.08 27.44
C SER A 118 -2.20 15.45 28.79
N ARG A 119 -2.56 16.64 29.29
CA ARG A 119 -2.80 16.91 30.71
C ARG A 119 -3.14 18.39 30.94
N ARG A 120 -4.33 18.54 31.56
CA ARG A 120 -4.89 19.70 32.27
C ARG A 120 -5.57 20.76 31.42
#